data_AF-R0KBQ6-F1
#
_entry.id   AF-R0KBQ6-F1
#
_cell.length_a   1.000
_cell.length_b   1.000
_cell.length_c   1.000
_cell.angle_alpha   90.00
_cell.angle_beta   90.00
_cell.angle_gamma   90.00
#
_symmetry.space_group_name_H-M   'P 1'
#
loop_
_entity.id
_entity.type
_entity.pdbx_description
1 polymer ?
#
loop_
_entity_poly.entity_id
_entity_poly.type
_entity_poly.pdbx_seq_one_letter_code
_entity_poly.pdbx_strand_id
1 'polypeptide(L)'
;MVKGPPYSDGLPYLKRSFERWCSTNRPAWTPSEIKWTAITLWHGVPEIQTEYRRKVGKKFTYPMYRPDLVPANPWSEQDAQSAKTNGSLPLLHGVIPSPPPIPPGFGPIAPIQAPAPVIQGRPRNAFPFDFWPSKPWDTEPSDDASLAAGISARPISKGMDHQALWQSTHPFMWPPQDQKDWRNGRFLEAGGHGFTQLWYQVDETNSIIQRMVVKESRPQPRYWRDPVQWRDQKPREIYMHQLIDGNREAGSGTNHENLIEHYGYRLMMEQRRYRVFLNYYEGGDLEQALRDHSKATICRLERLGPDEPVPSGWEWDDTHLCYRENGELPEIISERLIWKIISDIVTGCQILHYGQPSQNGVQVLKPEWKPITHCDLKLDNIFILPPEKEPRFGEDESEFPTFVIGDLGNAFTAMEHTDPLSSENPHEYVMRIRFERLPPELQFLMMGDAERPGPVPIAEKSDVWLIGSILYYLLSNLTRNGQGPCRFVPNTEFDYDFFAGRNGDLGPTHDGALNPFQPRECFQTFHRYSPELQQLAASCLTWKPHERPSLLEMRTMIDSFLASRPDVAADRRIRPLVVEREKVFAVGQYFQKQ
;
A
#
# COMPACT_ATOMS: atom_id res chain seq x y z
N MET A 1 -21.23 -1.20 8.91
CA MET A 1 -22.71 -1.32 8.90
C MET A 1 -23.11 -2.20 10.06
N VAL A 2 -24.19 -1.89 10.80
CA VAL A 2 -24.64 -2.72 11.94
C VAL A 2 -25.95 -3.39 11.56
N LYS A 3 -26.12 -4.67 11.90
CA LYS A 3 -27.40 -5.37 11.69
C LYS A 3 -28.49 -4.63 12.48
N GLY A 4 -29.52 -4.19 11.78
CA GLY A 4 -30.71 -3.56 12.37
C GLY A 4 -31.95 -4.34 11.94
N PRO A 5 -33.07 -4.25 12.68
CA PRO A 5 -34.32 -4.84 12.23
C PRO A 5 -34.75 -4.21 10.89
N PRO A 6 -35.39 -4.96 9.98
CA PRO A 6 -35.97 -4.37 8.79
C PRO A 6 -37.11 -3.44 9.22
N TYR A 7 -36.87 -2.14 9.13
CA TYR A 7 -37.90 -1.15 9.42
C TYR A 7 -38.96 -1.16 8.31
N SER A 8 -40.23 -1.08 8.70
CA SER A 8 -41.39 -1.02 7.80
C SER A 8 -41.62 0.38 7.19
N ASP A 9 -40.93 1.40 7.69
CA ASP A 9 -40.99 2.79 7.22
C ASP A 9 -39.59 3.43 7.27
N GLY A 10 -39.38 4.50 6.51
CA GLY A 10 -38.10 5.22 6.42
C GLY A 10 -37.81 6.09 7.65
N LEU A 11 -38.81 6.60 8.35
CA LEU A 11 -38.60 7.46 9.53
C LEU A 11 -37.91 6.71 10.70
N PRO A 12 -38.32 5.48 11.08
CA PRO A 12 -37.57 4.67 12.05
C PRO A 12 -36.11 4.45 11.63
N TYR A 13 -35.88 4.29 10.33
CA TYR A 13 -34.54 4.10 9.76
C TYR A 13 -33.66 5.34 9.93
N LEU A 14 -34.22 6.52 9.63
CA LEU A 14 -33.57 7.81 9.87
C LEU A 14 -33.26 7.99 11.35
N LYS A 15 -34.23 7.80 12.25
CA LYS A 15 -34.05 7.95 13.70
C LYS A 15 -32.87 7.12 14.21
N ARG A 16 -32.80 5.83 13.85
CA ARG A 16 -31.71 4.96 14.27
C ARG A 16 -30.35 5.39 13.72
N SER A 17 -30.32 5.80 12.45
CA SER A 17 -29.08 6.27 11.80
C SER A 17 -28.61 7.60 12.39
N PHE A 18 -29.56 8.47 12.75
CA PHE A 18 -29.33 9.78 13.36
C PHE A 18 -28.86 9.67 14.81
N GLU A 19 -29.54 8.86 15.64
CA GLU A 19 -29.13 8.56 17.03
C GLU A 19 -27.68 8.11 17.12
N ARG A 20 -27.27 7.20 16.23
CA ARG A 20 -25.89 6.71 16.17
C ARG A 20 -24.89 7.80 15.76
N TRP A 21 -25.26 8.68 14.84
CA TRP A 21 -24.41 9.78 14.46
C TRP A 21 -24.27 10.79 15.61
N CYS A 22 -25.36 11.11 16.30
CA CYS A 22 -25.37 11.99 17.48
C CYS A 22 -24.58 11.43 18.65
N SER A 23 -24.59 10.12 18.92
CA SER A 23 -23.80 9.56 20.03
C SER A 23 -22.29 9.82 19.91
N THR A 24 -21.81 10.02 18.69
CA THR A 24 -20.39 10.38 18.43
C THR A 24 -20.20 11.89 18.31
N ASN A 25 -21.10 12.60 17.62
CA ASN A 25 -20.87 13.99 17.21
C ASN A 25 -21.59 15.04 18.07
N ARG A 26 -22.58 14.62 18.86
CA ARG A 26 -23.44 15.46 19.71
C ARG A 26 -23.77 14.75 21.04
N PRO A 27 -22.76 14.31 21.82
CA PRO A 27 -22.99 13.49 23.02
C PRO A 27 -23.78 14.22 24.12
N ALA A 28 -23.83 15.56 24.08
CA ALA A 28 -24.59 16.38 25.03
C ALA A 28 -26.09 16.47 24.71
N TRP A 29 -26.54 16.04 23.52
CA TRP A 29 -27.95 16.12 23.15
C TRP A 29 -28.76 15.04 23.86
N THR A 30 -29.89 15.45 24.43
CA THR A 30 -30.86 14.57 25.06
C THR A 30 -31.61 13.72 24.02
N PRO A 31 -32.18 12.57 24.43
CA PRO A 31 -33.00 11.75 23.52
C PRO A 31 -34.16 12.51 22.87
N SER A 32 -34.76 13.47 23.59
CA SER A 32 -35.83 14.32 23.06
C SER A 32 -35.34 15.24 21.94
N GLU A 33 -34.18 15.87 22.11
CA GLU A 33 -33.56 16.74 21.11
C GLU A 33 -33.17 15.96 19.83
N ILE A 34 -32.62 14.76 20.00
CA ILE A 34 -32.30 13.85 18.89
C ILE A 34 -33.59 13.46 18.15
N LYS A 35 -34.64 13.08 18.89
CA LYS A 35 -35.94 12.70 18.32
C LYS A 35 -36.55 13.83 17.50
N TRP A 36 -36.64 15.03 18.04
CA TRP A 36 -37.30 16.15 17.37
C TRP A 36 -36.50 16.64 16.17
N THR A 37 -35.18 16.72 16.28
CA THR A 37 -34.31 17.06 15.15
C THR A 37 -34.46 16.05 14.00
N ALA A 38 -34.53 14.74 14.28
CA ALA A 38 -34.78 13.73 13.25
C ALA A 38 -36.14 13.91 12.56
N ILE A 39 -37.19 14.26 13.31
CA ILE A 39 -38.54 14.51 12.76
C ILE A 39 -38.55 15.78 11.90
N THR A 40 -37.88 16.85 12.35
CA THR A 40 -37.74 18.09 11.58
C THR A 40 -37.00 17.84 10.26
N LEU A 41 -35.90 17.08 10.27
CA LEU A 41 -35.18 16.66 9.06
C LEU A 41 -36.07 15.82 8.13
N TRP A 42 -36.82 14.87 8.69
CA TRP A 42 -37.72 14.02 7.92
C TRP A 42 -38.78 14.84 7.19
N HIS A 43 -39.41 15.81 7.84
CA HIS A 43 -40.49 16.58 7.25
C HIS A 43 -40.03 17.80 6.43
N GLY A 44 -38.90 18.40 6.77
CA GLY A 44 -38.40 19.61 6.13
C GLY A 44 -37.46 19.40 4.95
N VAL A 45 -37.05 18.16 4.65
CA VAL A 45 -36.08 17.84 3.59
C VAL A 45 -36.55 16.64 2.74
N PRO A 46 -37.21 16.86 1.58
CA PRO A 46 -37.75 15.80 0.73
C PRO A 46 -36.73 14.74 0.30
N GLU A 47 -35.46 15.13 0.14
CA GLU A 47 -34.36 14.24 -0.24
C GLU A 47 -34.06 13.21 0.86
N ILE A 48 -34.18 13.59 2.13
CA ILE A 48 -34.00 12.67 3.26
C ILE A 48 -35.10 11.61 3.24
N GLN A 49 -36.37 11.99 3.00
CA GLN A 49 -37.46 11.01 2.89
C GLN A 49 -37.21 10.02 1.76
N THR A 50 -36.86 10.54 0.57
CA THR A 50 -36.60 9.72 -0.62
C THR A 50 -35.49 8.70 -0.35
N GLU A 51 -34.39 9.14 0.25
CA GLU A 51 -33.24 8.28 0.53
C GLU A 51 -33.57 7.18 1.54
N TYR A 52 -34.25 7.51 2.64
CA TYR A 52 -34.56 6.52 3.67
C TYR A 52 -35.75 5.61 3.31
N ARG A 53 -36.68 6.05 2.45
CA ARG A 53 -37.71 5.17 1.87
C ARG A 53 -37.09 4.07 1.00
N ARG A 54 -36.02 4.36 0.25
CA ARG A 54 -35.29 3.33 -0.53
C ARG A 54 -34.61 2.26 0.34
N LYS A 55 -34.42 2.54 1.63
CA LYS A 55 -33.78 1.66 2.61
C LYS A 55 -34.77 0.79 3.39
N VAL A 56 -36.08 1.00 3.24
CA VAL A 56 -37.13 0.17 3.86
C VAL A 56 -36.91 -1.31 3.53
N GLY A 57 -37.05 -2.17 4.53
CA GLY A 57 -36.82 -3.63 4.41
C GLY A 57 -35.35 -4.08 4.35
N LYS A 58 -34.36 -3.17 4.33
CA LYS A 58 -32.95 -3.55 4.41
C LYS A 58 -32.55 -3.93 5.85
N LYS A 59 -31.72 -4.96 6.00
CA LYS A 59 -31.29 -5.54 7.31
C LYS A 59 -30.11 -4.79 7.99
N PHE A 60 -29.68 -3.65 7.46
CA PHE A 60 -28.43 -2.98 7.89
C PHE A 60 -28.61 -1.48 8.10
N THR A 61 -28.38 -0.95 9.29
CA THR A 61 -28.38 0.52 9.48
C THR A 61 -27.20 1.15 8.72
N TYR A 62 -27.50 2.15 7.89
CA TYR A 62 -26.52 2.91 7.09
C TYR A 62 -26.04 4.14 7.87
N PRO A 63 -24.87 4.72 7.51
CA PRO A 63 -24.46 6.02 8.04
C PRO A 63 -25.53 7.09 7.77
N MET A 64 -25.54 8.14 8.60
CA MET A 64 -26.45 9.27 8.43
C MET A 64 -26.26 9.92 7.05
N TYR A 65 -27.34 10.03 6.29
CA TYR A 65 -27.39 10.80 5.04
C TYR A 65 -27.52 12.30 5.34
N ARG A 66 -26.68 13.14 4.71
CA ARG A 66 -26.63 14.61 4.86
C ARG A 66 -26.40 15.11 6.29
N PRO A 67 -25.26 14.75 6.95
CA PRO A 67 -24.94 15.27 8.28
C PRO A 67 -24.71 16.79 8.30
N ASP A 68 -24.47 17.42 7.15
CA ASP A 68 -24.36 18.87 6.96
C ASP A 68 -25.64 19.65 7.31
N LEU A 69 -26.81 18.98 7.27
CA LEU A 69 -28.10 19.59 7.59
C LEU A 69 -28.42 19.59 9.09
N VAL A 70 -27.56 19.01 9.92
CA VAL A 70 -27.77 18.93 11.37
C VAL A 70 -27.35 20.23 12.02
N PRO A 71 -28.27 20.96 12.69
CA PRO A 71 -27.93 22.23 13.30
C PRO A 71 -26.97 22.06 14.47
N ALA A 72 -26.29 23.15 14.85
CA ALA A 72 -25.48 23.18 16.07
C ALA A 72 -26.35 23.04 17.33
N ASN A 73 -27.49 23.74 17.34
CA ASN A 73 -28.52 23.65 18.38
C ASN A 73 -29.66 22.74 17.91
N PRO A 74 -30.16 21.81 18.74
CA PRO A 74 -31.21 20.89 18.33
C PRO A 74 -32.53 21.62 18.06
N TRP A 75 -33.34 21.06 17.16
CA TRP A 75 -34.71 21.54 16.93
C TRP A 75 -35.67 21.05 18.00
N SER A 76 -36.63 21.91 18.34
CA SER A 76 -37.69 21.66 19.31
C SER A 76 -38.85 20.85 18.71
N GLU A 77 -39.82 20.48 19.55
CA GLU A 77 -41.09 19.90 19.07
C GLU A 77 -41.86 20.87 18.17
N GLN A 78 -41.83 22.17 18.49
CA GLN A 78 -42.50 23.22 17.69
C GLN A 78 -41.89 23.32 16.29
N ASP A 79 -40.58 23.19 16.18
CA ASP A 79 -39.85 23.14 14.90
C ASP A 79 -40.26 21.94 14.06
N ALA A 80 -40.38 20.77 14.70
CA ALA A 80 -40.84 19.56 14.03
C ALA A 80 -42.26 19.70 13.49
N GLN A 81 -43.17 20.35 14.24
CA GLN A 81 -44.53 20.65 13.76
C GLN A 81 -44.54 21.69 12.66
N SER A 82 -43.69 22.72 12.75
CA SER A 82 -43.50 23.72 11.69
C SER A 82 -43.03 23.05 10.40
N ALA A 83 -42.01 22.20 10.46
CA ALA A 83 -41.51 21.47 9.29
C ALA A 83 -42.56 20.52 8.70
N LYS A 84 -43.34 19.86 9.55
CA LYS A 84 -44.45 19.00 9.11
C LYS A 84 -45.55 19.78 8.39
N THR A 85 -45.81 21.01 8.81
CA THR A 85 -46.85 21.87 8.23
C THR A 85 -46.37 22.53 6.94
N ASN A 86 -45.13 23.01 6.93
CA ASN A 86 -44.58 23.84 5.85
C ASN A 86 -43.79 23.05 4.80
N GLY A 87 -43.43 21.81 5.08
CA GLY A 87 -42.60 20.99 4.19
C GLY A 87 -41.18 21.52 3.98
N SER A 88 -40.70 22.37 4.89
CA SER A 88 -39.39 23.02 4.84
C SER A 88 -38.77 23.09 6.23
N LEU A 89 -37.44 23.24 6.32
CA LEU A 89 -36.76 23.39 7.60
C LEU A 89 -37.11 24.73 8.26
N PRO A 90 -37.31 24.77 9.59
CA PRO A 90 -37.52 26.01 10.33
C PRO A 90 -36.23 26.81 10.41
N LEU A 91 -36.37 28.13 10.63
CA LEU A 91 -35.22 29.02 10.81
C LEU A 91 -34.37 28.57 12.01
N LEU A 92 -33.04 28.60 11.82
CA LEU A 92 -32.09 28.16 12.85
C LEU A 92 -32.20 29.05 14.10
N HIS A 93 -32.45 28.41 15.24
CA HIS A 93 -32.49 29.08 16.54
C HIS A 93 -31.08 29.55 16.93
N GLY A 94 -30.95 30.84 17.24
CA GLY A 94 -29.67 31.45 17.64
C GLY A 94 -28.98 32.28 16.56
N VAL A 95 -29.56 32.40 15.36
CA VAL A 95 -29.19 33.50 14.44
C VAL A 95 -29.93 34.74 14.93
N ILE A 96 -29.32 35.49 15.84
CA ILE A 96 -29.84 36.80 16.25
C ILE A 96 -29.93 37.65 14.97
N PRO A 97 -31.14 38.07 14.52
CA PRO A 97 -31.22 39.00 13.41
C PRO A 97 -30.47 40.25 13.82
N SER A 98 -29.55 40.72 12.96
CA SER A 98 -28.83 41.96 13.20
C SER A 98 -29.83 43.05 13.59
N PRO A 99 -29.60 43.81 14.68
CA PRO A 99 -30.55 44.80 15.14
C PRO A 99 -30.87 45.80 14.02
N PRO A 100 -32.12 46.27 13.90
CA PRO A 100 -32.49 47.26 12.89
C PRO A 100 -31.60 48.51 13.03
N PRO A 101 -31.27 49.19 11.93
CA PRO A 101 -30.43 50.38 11.97
C PRO A 101 -31.08 51.45 12.86
N ILE A 102 -30.32 51.89 13.86
CA ILE A 102 -30.71 52.94 14.80
C ILE A 102 -30.89 54.25 14.01
N PRO A 103 -32.01 55.00 14.17
CA PRO A 103 -32.17 56.32 13.56
C PRO A 103 -31.15 57.32 14.09
N PRO A 104 -30.65 58.26 13.27
CA PRO A 104 -29.58 59.17 13.67
C PRO A 104 -30.10 60.24 14.64
N GLY A 105 -29.58 60.26 15.88
CA GLY A 105 -29.89 61.31 16.84
C GLY A 105 -29.09 61.24 18.15
N PHE A 106 -28.04 62.06 18.23
CA PHE A 106 -27.37 62.60 19.42
C PHE A 106 -26.56 61.67 20.36
N GLY A 107 -25.25 61.94 20.46
CA GLY A 107 -24.44 61.68 21.67
C GLY A 107 -23.05 61.07 21.44
N PRO A 108 -22.02 61.44 22.22
CA PRO A 108 -20.63 61.43 21.77
C PRO A 108 -19.91 60.07 21.78
N ILE A 109 -18.95 60.01 20.87
CA ILE A 109 -18.18 58.89 20.34
C ILE A 109 -17.31 58.23 21.43
N ALA A 110 -17.61 56.97 21.75
CA ALA A 110 -16.61 56.00 22.22
C ALA A 110 -15.84 55.44 21.01
N PRO A 111 -14.56 55.05 21.15
CA PRO A 111 -13.73 54.66 20.01
C PRO A 111 -14.34 53.47 19.28
N ILE A 112 -14.66 53.70 18.01
CA ILE A 112 -15.19 52.73 17.06
C ILE A 112 -14.19 51.57 16.96
N GLN A 113 -14.57 50.40 17.50
CA GLN A 113 -13.92 49.15 17.13
C GLN A 113 -14.01 49.02 15.62
N ALA A 114 -12.85 48.84 14.98
CA ALA A 114 -12.77 48.62 13.54
C ALA A 114 -13.80 47.53 13.15
N PRO A 115 -14.62 47.77 12.11
CA PRO A 115 -15.56 46.77 11.66
C PRO A 115 -14.80 45.49 11.37
N ALA A 116 -15.26 44.38 11.96
CA ALA A 116 -14.75 43.06 11.65
C ALA A 116 -14.67 42.93 10.13
N PRO A 117 -13.54 42.45 9.56
CA PRO A 117 -13.37 42.37 8.13
C PRO A 117 -14.58 41.66 7.54
N VAL A 118 -15.22 42.31 6.56
CA VAL A 118 -16.30 41.73 5.78
C VAL A 118 -15.81 40.37 5.33
N ILE A 119 -16.39 39.30 5.90
CA ILE A 119 -16.14 37.94 5.45
C ILE A 119 -16.67 37.93 4.03
N GLN A 120 -15.79 38.14 3.05
CA GLN A 120 -16.10 37.93 1.65
C GLN A 120 -16.71 36.55 1.56
N GLY A 121 -17.97 36.48 1.12
CA GLY A 121 -18.67 35.21 0.98
C GLY A 121 -17.75 34.28 0.21
N ARG A 122 -17.31 33.20 0.87
CA ARG A 122 -16.41 32.22 0.26
C ARG A 122 -16.97 31.91 -1.13
N PRO A 123 -16.15 32.00 -2.20
CA PRO A 123 -16.61 31.68 -3.54
C PRO A 123 -17.34 30.33 -3.51
N ARG A 124 -18.43 30.21 -4.25
CA ARG A 124 -19.28 29.00 -4.38
C ARG A 124 -18.55 27.81 -5.04
N ASN A 125 -17.31 27.54 -4.68
CA ASN A 125 -16.72 26.22 -4.75
C ASN A 125 -16.48 25.78 -3.31
N ALA A 126 -17.46 25.10 -2.73
CA ALA A 126 -17.32 24.50 -1.40
C ALA A 126 -16.42 23.23 -1.43
N PHE A 127 -15.33 23.28 -2.22
CA PHE A 127 -14.49 22.22 -2.81
C PHE A 127 -15.19 21.40 -3.90
N PRO A 128 -14.58 21.26 -5.08
CA PRO A 128 -14.15 19.90 -5.42
C PRO A 128 -12.93 19.89 -6.37
N PHE A 129 -11.85 19.23 -5.99
CA PHE A 129 -10.68 18.93 -6.85
C PHE A 129 -9.58 20.01 -6.98
N ASP A 130 -9.35 20.87 -5.99
CA ASP A 130 -8.14 21.71 -5.95
C ASP A 130 -6.84 20.89 -5.84
N PHE A 131 -6.95 19.64 -5.39
CA PHE A 131 -5.90 18.62 -5.42
C PHE A 131 -5.69 17.98 -6.81
N TRP A 132 -6.44 18.36 -7.84
CA TRP A 132 -6.15 18.01 -9.23
C TRP A 132 -5.30 19.09 -9.90
N PRO A 133 -4.60 18.77 -11.00
CA PRO A 133 -3.93 19.77 -11.82
C PRO A 133 -4.90 20.87 -12.25
N SER A 134 -4.43 22.12 -12.18
CA SER A 134 -5.14 23.25 -12.75
C SER A 134 -5.28 23.12 -14.27
N LYS A 135 -6.37 23.65 -14.83
CA LYS A 135 -6.59 23.71 -16.29
C LYS A 135 -5.76 24.84 -16.93
N PRO A 136 -5.43 24.74 -18.24
CA PRO A 136 -5.74 23.65 -19.15
C PRO A 136 -4.89 22.39 -18.89
N TRP A 137 -5.49 21.22 -19.04
CA TRP A 137 -4.75 19.96 -19.02
C TRP A 137 -4.11 19.68 -20.37
N ASP A 138 -3.10 18.81 -20.38
CA ASP A 138 -2.44 18.38 -21.60
C ASP A 138 -3.44 17.71 -22.55
N THR A 139 -3.30 17.94 -23.86
CA THR A 139 -4.14 17.31 -24.88
C THR A 139 -4.01 15.80 -24.84
N GLU A 140 -5.11 15.10 -24.62
CA GLU A 140 -5.10 13.64 -24.49
C GLU A 140 -5.10 12.92 -25.85
N PRO A 141 -4.46 11.74 -25.94
CA PRO A 141 -4.45 10.97 -27.19
C PRO A 141 -5.88 10.57 -27.57
N SER A 142 -6.31 10.99 -28.76
CA SER A 142 -7.66 10.74 -29.31
C SER A 142 -7.75 9.43 -30.10
N ASP A 143 -6.61 8.83 -30.43
CA ASP A 143 -6.41 7.65 -31.25
C ASP A 143 -6.18 6.37 -30.44
N ASP A 144 -6.23 6.43 -29.10
CA ASP A 144 -6.04 5.26 -28.27
C ASP A 144 -7.29 4.35 -28.32
N ALA A 145 -7.23 3.31 -29.14
CA ALA A 145 -8.31 2.34 -29.31
C ALA A 145 -8.70 1.61 -28.00
N SER A 146 -7.81 1.56 -27.00
CA SER A 146 -8.10 1.02 -25.66
C SER A 146 -9.04 1.90 -24.83
N LEU A 147 -9.42 3.07 -25.37
CA LEU A 147 -10.38 4.04 -24.81
C LEU A 147 -11.84 3.71 -25.08
N ALA A 148 -12.16 2.63 -25.78
CA ALA A 148 -13.54 2.16 -25.97
C ALA A 148 -14.16 1.72 -24.62
N ALA A 149 -14.55 2.73 -23.83
CA ALA A 149 -15.38 2.82 -22.63
C ALA A 149 -15.29 1.70 -21.58
N GLY A 150 -14.71 2.03 -20.41
CA GLY A 150 -15.05 1.38 -19.15
C GLY A 150 -14.38 0.04 -18.86
N ILE A 151 -13.43 -0.38 -19.69
CA ILE A 151 -12.63 -1.58 -19.45
C ILE A 151 -11.69 -1.31 -18.25
N SER A 152 -12.08 -1.82 -17.08
CA SER A 152 -11.21 -1.88 -15.90
C SER A 152 -9.96 -2.73 -16.19
N ALA A 153 -8.95 -2.71 -15.31
CA ALA A 153 -7.76 -3.55 -15.48
C ALA A 153 -8.08 -5.06 -15.56
N ARG A 154 -9.18 -5.51 -14.95
CA ARG A 154 -9.54 -6.95 -14.84
C ARG A 154 -9.85 -7.65 -16.18
N PRO A 155 -10.64 -7.09 -17.11
CA PRO A 155 -10.80 -7.71 -18.42
C PRO A 155 -9.50 -7.80 -19.24
N ILE A 156 -8.64 -6.78 -19.15
CA ILE A 156 -7.34 -6.77 -19.85
C ILE A 156 -6.43 -7.89 -19.35
N SER A 157 -6.48 -8.17 -18.04
CA SER A 157 -5.72 -9.27 -17.44
C SER A 157 -6.14 -10.66 -17.92
N LYS A 158 -7.31 -10.81 -18.57
CA LYS A 158 -7.89 -12.12 -18.92
C LYS A 158 -8.14 -12.33 -20.42
N GLY A 159 -8.17 -11.26 -21.22
CA GLY A 159 -8.55 -11.35 -22.64
C GLY A 159 -7.39 -11.01 -23.57
N MET A 160 -6.99 -11.96 -24.43
CA MET A 160 -5.97 -11.75 -25.47
C MET A 160 -6.34 -10.57 -26.39
N ASP A 161 -7.62 -10.42 -26.74
CA ASP A 161 -8.10 -9.33 -27.60
C ASP A 161 -7.84 -7.94 -27.00
N HIS A 162 -8.00 -7.82 -25.67
CA HIS A 162 -7.74 -6.57 -24.97
C HIS A 162 -6.24 -6.27 -24.84
N GLN A 163 -5.41 -7.31 -24.72
CA GLN A 163 -3.96 -7.17 -24.76
C GLN A 163 -3.50 -6.72 -26.15
N ALA A 164 -4.04 -7.31 -27.22
CA ALA A 164 -3.75 -6.94 -28.60
C ALA A 164 -4.15 -5.49 -28.93
N LEU A 165 -5.32 -5.04 -28.45
CA LEU A 165 -5.77 -3.66 -28.59
C LEU A 165 -4.81 -2.67 -27.91
N TRP A 166 -4.20 -3.07 -26.80
CA TRP A 166 -3.27 -2.20 -26.10
C TRP A 166 -1.87 -2.24 -26.73
N GLN A 167 -1.46 -3.38 -27.29
CA GLN A 167 -0.25 -3.51 -28.11
C GLN A 167 -0.24 -2.59 -29.34
N SER A 168 -1.40 -2.14 -29.82
CA SER A 168 -1.51 -1.18 -30.91
C SER A 168 -1.43 0.29 -30.48
N THR A 169 -1.25 0.58 -29.19
CA THR A 169 -1.10 1.97 -28.71
C THR A 169 0.33 2.49 -28.90
N HIS A 170 0.57 3.74 -28.51
CA HIS A 170 1.90 4.34 -28.35
C HIS A 170 2.21 4.54 -26.86
N PRO A 171 3.46 4.78 -26.44
CA PRO A 171 3.78 5.07 -25.02
C PRO A 171 3.07 6.32 -24.48
N PHE A 172 2.81 7.30 -25.34
CA PHE A 172 2.26 8.63 -25.03
C PHE A 172 3.10 9.40 -23.99
N MET A 173 4.43 9.41 -24.18
CA MET A 173 5.35 10.14 -23.30
C MET A 173 5.09 11.66 -23.32
N TRP A 174 5.39 12.32 -22.19
CA TRP A 174 5.30 13.75 -22.01
C TRP A 174 6.66 14.34 -21.58
N PRO A 175 7.12 15.48 -22.14
CA PRO A 175 6.48 16.27 -23.20
C PRO A 175 6.31 15.47 -24.51
N PRO A 176 5.40 15.87 -25.42
CA PRO A 176 5.14 15.11 -26.64
C PRO A 176 6.43 15.07 -27.47
N GLN A 177 6.87 13.86 -27.76
CA GLN A 177 8.04 13.59 -28.58
C GLN A 177 7.69 12.59 -29.68
N ASP A 178 8.50 12.58 -30.75
CA ASP A 178 8.37 11.56 -31.79
C ASP A 178 8.60 10.18 -31.13
N GLN A 179 7.61 9.31 -31.29
CA GLN A 179 7.57 7.97 -30.69
C GLN A 179 7.52 6.88 -31.77
N LYS A 180 7.83 7.23 -33.03
CA LYS A 180 7.89 6.28 -34.15
C LYS A 180 9.01 5.26 -34.03
N ASP A 181 9.97 5.47 -33.14
CA ASP A 181 11.05 4.57 -32.78
C ASP A 181 10.69 3.65 -31.61
N TRP A 182 9.55 3.85 -30.95
CA TRP A 182 9.07 2.95 -29.92
C TRP A 182 8.26 1.79 -30.50
N ARG A 183 8.54 0.59 -30.01
CA ARG A 183 7.89 -0.66 -30.36
C ARG A 183 7.28 -1.25 -29.09
N ASN A 184 6.01 -1.63 -29.18
CA ASN A 184 5.39 -2.40 -28.12
C ASN A 184 5.94 -3.83 -28.17
N GLY A 185 6.47 -4.30 -27.04
CA GLY A 185 7.11 -5.59 -26.92
C GLY A 185 6.15 -6.67 -26.48
N ARG A 186 5.88 -6.70 -25.18
CA ARG A 186 5.02 -7.72 -24.57
C ARG A 186 4.27 -7.19 -23.37
N PHE A 187 3.13 -7.84 -23.10
CA PHE A 187 2.43 -7.72 -21.84
C PHE A 187 3.26 -8.39 -20.73
N LEU A 188 3.46 -7.69 -19.61
CA LEU A 188 4.16 -8.26 -18.46
C LEU A 188 3.16 -8.76 -17.44
N GLU A 189 2.34 -7.86 -16.88
CA GLU A 189 1.43 -8.20 -15.80
C GLU A 189 0.18 -7.31 -15.76
N ALA A 190 -0.86 -7.79 -15.08
CA ALA A 190 -2.01 -6.98 -14.67
C ALA A 190 -2.31 -7.19 -13.19
N GLY A 191 -2.39 -6.08 -12.46
CA GLY A 191 -2.76 -6.04 -11.06
C GLY A 191 -4.16 -5.48 -10.82
N GLY A 192 -4.48 -5.28 -9.54
CA GLY A 192 -5.77 -4.70 -9.12
C GLY A 192 -5.98 -3.24 -9.56
N HIS A 193 -4.89 -2.52 -9.86
CA HIS A 193 -4.90 -1.07 -10.11
C HIS A 193 -4.58 -0.69 -11.56
N GLY A 194 -4.06 -1.63 -12.34
CA GLY A 194 -3.47 -1.32 -13.63
C GLY A 194 -2.78 -2.53 -14.23
N PHE A 195 -1.88 -2.27 -15.17
CA PHE A 195 -1.13 -3.29 -15.88
C PHE A 195 0.19 -2.72 -16.39
N THR A 196 1.12 -3.59 -16.74
CA THR A 196 2.48 -3.27 -17.16
C THR A 196 2.78 -3.89 -18.51
N GLN A 197 3.50 -3.14 -19.33
CA GLN A 197 3.99 -3.59 -20.64
C GLN A 197 5.43 -3.20 -20.84
N LEU A 198 6.15 -4.03 -21.58
CA LEU A 198 7.51 -3.78 -22.01
C LEU A 198 7.52 -3.11 -23.38
N TRP A 199 8.29 -2.04 -23.49
CA TRP A 199 8.48 -1.23 -24.68
C TRP A 199 9.96 -1.14 -25.03
N TYR A 200 10.23 -1.05 -26.32
CA TYR A 200 11.59 -0.97 -26.86
C TYR A 200 11.72 0.27 -27.71
N GLN A 201 12.73 1.09 -27.46
CA GLN A 201 13.17 2.09 -28.42
C GLN A 201 14.15 1.43 -29.37
N VAL A 202 13.99 1.66 -30.67
CA VAL A 202 14.88 1.13 -31.69
C VAL A 202 15.56 2.24 -32.49
N ASP A 203 16.77 1.99 -32.95
CA ASP A 203 17.46 2.89 -33.88
C ASP A 203 16.98 2.72 -35.33
N GLU A 204 17.62 3.42 -36.26
CA GLU A 204 17.33 3.36 -37.70
C GLU A 204 17.53 1.96 -38.32
N THR A 205 18.33 1.10 -37.68
CA THR A 205 18.56 -0.29 -38.09
C THR A 205 17.57 -1.27 -37.45
N ASN A 206 16.60 -0.75 -36.69
CA ASN A 206 15.66 -1.51 -35.88
C ASN A 206 16.35 -2.36 -34.78
N SER A 207 17.53 -1.90 -34.33
CA SER A 207 18.23 -2.45 -33.17
C SER A 207 17.73 -1.79 -31.90
N ILE A 208 17.49 -2.56 -30.84
CA ILE A 208 16.97 -2.07 -29.57
C ILE A 208 18.05 -1.24 -28.87
N ILE A 209 17.76 0.03 -28.59
CA ILE A 209 18.68 0.93 -27.87
C ILE A 209 18.23 1.21 -26.44
N GLN A 210 16.94 1.03 -26.14
CA GLN A 210 16.39 1.22 -24.80
C GLN A 210 15.22 0.27 -24.54
N ARG A 211 15.08 -0.13 -23.27
CA ARG A 211 13.95 -0.90 -22.74
C ARG A 211 13.23 -0.07 -21.68
N MET A 212 11.91 -0.13 -21.66
CA MET A 212 11.09 0.63 -20.72
C MET A 212 9.85 -0.15 -20.34
N VAL A 213 9.51 -0.14 -19.05
CA VAL A 213 8.21 -0.60 -18.58
C VAL A 213 7.24 0.59 -18.57
N VAL A 214 6.09 0.40 -19.19
CA VAL A 214 4.96 1.33 -19.09
C VAL A 214 3.93 0.71 -18.16
N LYS A 215 3.78 1.28 -16.96
CA LYS A 215 2.69 0.95 -16.04
C LYS A 215 1.53 1.90 -16.32
N GLU A 216 0.38 1.37 -16.71
CA GLU A 216 -0.85 2.17 -16.84
C GLU A 216 -1.80 1.86 -15.68
N SER A 217 -2.18 2.91 -14.97
CA SER A 217 -3.10 2.85 -13.84
C SER A 217 -4.47 3.38 -14.23
N ARG A 218 -5.50 2.56 -14.00
CA ARG A 218 -6.92 2.88 -14.28
C ARG A 218 -7.74 2.81 -12.99
N PRO A 219 -7.55 3.76 -12.06
CA PRO A 219 -8.25 3.75 -10.79
C PRO A 219 -9.76 3.87 -10.99
N GLN A 220 -10.53 3.20 -10.11
CA GLN A 220 -11.98 3.36 -10.11
C GLN A 220 -12.36 4.84 -9.89
N PRO A 221 -13.51 5.32 -10.39
CA PRO A 221 -13.91 6.72 -10.25
C PRO A 221 -13.91 7.23 -8.81
N ARG A 222 -14.17 6.36 -7.82
CA ARG A 222 -14.09 6.71 -6.40
C ARG A 222 -12.66 7.02 -5.94
N TYR A 223 -11.66 6.26 -6.39
CA TYR A 223 -10.26 6.47 -6.05
C TYR A 223 -9.67 7.65 -6.82
N TRP A 224 -10.07 7.84 -8.08
CA TRP A 224 -9.65 9.01 -8.86
C TRP A 224 -10.06 10.35 -8.22
N ARG A 225 -11.23 10.38 -7.58
CA ARG A 225 -11.79 11.55 -6.91
C ARG A 225 -11.42 11.64 -5.42
N ASP A 226 -10.65 10.70 -4.91
CA ASP A 226 -10.24 10.65 -3.52
C ASP A 226 -8.95 11.49 -3.35
N PRO A 227 -8.97 12.62 -2.62
CA PRO A 227 -7.80 13.47 -2.43
C PRO A 227 -6.60 12.72 -1.83
N VAL A 228 -6.83 11.63 -1.10
CA VAL A 228 -5.74 10.84 -0.51
C VAL A 228 -4.88 10.15 -1.58
N GLN A 229 -5.42 9.95 -2.78
CA GLN A 229 -4.69 9.40 -3.93
C GLN A 229 -3.86 10.45 -4.66
N TRP A 230 -3.84 11.71 -4.21
CA TRP A 230 -3.16 12.81 -4.87
C TRP A 230 -2.21 13.54 -3.93
N ARG A 231 -1.05 13.97 -4.45
CA ARG A 231 -0.05 14.79 -3.75
C ARG A 231 0.49 15.82 -4.74
N ASP A 232 0.53 17.09 -4.33
CA ASP A 232 0.99 18.18 -5.20
C ASP A 232 0.37 18.13 -6.60
N GLN A 233 -0.97 18.00 -6.64
CA GLN A 233 -1.76 17.89 -7.87
C GLN A 233 -1.42 16.71 -8.78
N LYS A 234 -0.72 15.68 -8.30
CA LYS A 234 -0.37 14.47 -9.07
C LYS A 234 -0.88 13.21 -8.37
N PRO A 235 -1.16 12.12 -9.10
CA PRO A 235 -1.37 10.82 -8.46
C PRO A 235 -0.20 10.48 -7.54
N ARG A 236 -0.50 9.87 -6.39
CA ARG A 236 0.47 9.59 -5.33
C ARG A 236 1.72 8.87 -5.84
N GLU A 237 1.55 7.81 -6.63
CA GLU A 237 2.66 7.04 -7.20
C GLU A 237 3.61 7.93 -8.03
N ILE A 238 3.06 8.79 -8.90
CA ILE A 238 3.85 9.74 -9.71
C ILE A 238 4.63 10.69 -8.80
N TYR A 239 3.99 11.23 -7.77
CA TYR A 239 4.64 12.13 -6.83
C TYR A 239 5.82 11.46 -6.10
N MET A 240 5.66 10.20 -5.65
CA MET A 240 6.74 9.48 -4.97
C MET A 240 7.94 9.28 -5.89
N HIS A 241 7.72 8.87 -7.14
CA HIS A 241 8.80 8.76 -8.12
C HIS A 241 9.53 10.09 -8.34
N GLN A 242 8.78 11.19 -8.53
CA GLN A 242 9.41 12.51 -8.70
C GLN A 242 10.23 12.95 -7.49
N LEU A 243 9.77 12.64 -6.27
CA LEU A 243 10.51 12.98 -5.06
C LEU A 243 11.85 12.21 -4.99
N ILE A 244 11.83 10.92 -5.30
CA ILE A 244 13.02 10.05 -5.36
C ILE A 244 13.96 10.52 -6.46
N ASP A 245 13.48 10.68 -7.68
CA ASP A 245 14.34 11.02 -8.83
C ASP A 245 14.89 12.44 -8.76
N GLY A 246 14.14 13.39 -8.18
CA GLY A 246 14.65 14.73 -7.88
C GLY A 246 15.84 14.73 -6.92
N ASN A 247 16.09 13.61 -6.23
CA ASN A 247 17.20 13.40 -5.32
C ASN A 247 18.29 12.46 -5.86
N ARG A 248 18.09 11.86 -7.03
CA ARG A 248 19.15 11.13 -7.75
C ARG A 248 20.15 12.16 -8.28
N GLU A 249 21.40 12.08 -7.82
CA GLU A 249 22.47 12.90 -8.36
C GLU A 249 22.76 12.48 -9.80
N ALA A 250 22.78 13.45 -10.72
CA ALA A 250 23.10 13.20 -12.12
C ALA A 250 24.51 12.60 -12.25
N GLY A 251 24.59 11.37 -12.76
CA GLY A 251 25.86 10.71 -13.07
C GLY A 251 26.60 10.07 -11.89
N SER A 252 26.05 10.06 -10.66
CA SER A 252 26.75 9.41 -9.53
C SER A 252 26.55 7.90 -9.45
N GLY A 253 25.59 7.32 -10.21
CA GLY A 253 25.48 5.89 -10.51
C GLY A 253 25.23 4.93 -9.33
N THR A 254 25.56 5.28 -8.08
CA THR A 254 25.80 4.28 -7.02
C THR A 254 24.86 4.39 -5.83
N ASN A 255 24.02 5.44 -5.73
CA ASN A 255 23.32 5.70 -4.47
C ASN A 255 21.82 5.35 -4.49
N HIS A 256 21.26 4.93 -5.62
CA HIS A 256 19.83 4.64 -5.77
C HIS A 256 19.56 3.39 -6.63
N GLU A 257 20.53 2.49 -6.73
CA GLU A 257 20.41 1.25 -7.53
C GLU A 257 19.35 0.29 -6.96
N ASN A 258 19.06 0.37 -5.66
CA ASN A 258 18.04 -0.46 -5.00
C ASN A 258 16.62 0.11 -5.07
N LEU A 259 16.40 1.19 -5.82
CA LEU A 259 15.08 1.77 -6.06
C LEU A 259 14.81 1.84 -7.55
N ILE A 260 13.60 1.47 -7.96
CA ILE A 260 13.16 1.52 -9.34
C ILE A 260 13.37 2.91 -9.94
N GLU A 261 14.01 2.96 -11.10
CA GLU A 261 14.23 4.19 -11.84
C GLU A 261 12.98 4.56 -12.64
N HIS A 262 12.65 5.85 -12.63
CA HIS A 262 11.49 6.41 -13.34
C HIS A 262 11.93 7.44 -14.37
N TYR A 263 11.43 7.27 -15.59
CA TYR A 263 11.74 8.12 -16.75
C TYR A 263 10.74 9.25 -16.95
N GLY A 264 9.60 9.20 -16.25
CA GLY A 264 8.55 10.20 -16.35
C GLY A 264 7.15 9.59 -16.25
N TYR A 265 6.15 10.42 -16.52
CA TYR A 265 4.76 10.01 -16.44
C TYR A 265 3.91 10.70 -17.52
N ARG A 266 2.70 10.18 -17.70
CA ARG A 266 1.66 10.80 -18.51
C ARG A 266 0.35 10.82 -17.73
N LEU A 267 -0.22 12.00 -17.53
CA LEU A 267 -1.50 12.17 -16.86
C LEU A 267 -2.59 12.47 -17.90
N MET A 268 -3.67 11.67 -17.91
CA MET A 268 -4.81 11.82 -18.81
C MET A 268 -6.06 12.03 -17.96
N MET A 269 -6.31 13.29 -17.63
CA MET A 269 -7.33 13.76 -16.69
C MET A 269 -8.78 13.48 -17.12
N GLU A 270 -9.12 13.71 -18.38
CA GLU A 270 -10.42 13.42 -18.99
C GLU A 270 -10.68 11.91 -19.02
N GLN A 271 -9.66 11.11 -19.36
CA GLN A 271 -9.71 9.65 -19.38
C GLN A 271 -9.60 9.00 -17.99
N ARG A 272 -9.24 9.76 -16.94
CA ARG A 272 -9.07 9.30 -15.55
C ARG A 272 -8.07 8.14 -15.40
N ARG A 273 -6.94 8.26 -16.08
CA ARG A 273 -5.84 7.30 -16.01
C ARG A 273 -4.51 8.02 -16.07
N TYR A 274 -3.47 7.28 -15.73
CA TYR A 274 -2.10 7.78 -15.88
C TYR A 274 -1.17 6.64 -16.26
N ARG A 275 -0.03 7.01 -16.83
CA ARG A 275 1.09 6.10 -17.08
C ARG A 275 2.31 6.55 -16.30
N VAL A 276 3.07 5.58 -15.85
CA VAL A 276 4.38 5.74 -15.24
C VAL A 276 5.37 4.98 -16.12
N PHE A 277 6.46 5.66 -16.49
CA PHE A 277 7.53 5.13 -17.34
C PHE A 277 8.68 4.71 -16.43
N LEU A 278 9.02 3.44 -16.43
CA LEU A 278 9.95 2.83 -15.47
C LEU A 278 11.05 2.06 -16.21
N ASN A 279 12.20 1.90 -15.55
CA ASN A 279 13.25 1.02 -16.05
C ASN A 279 12.79 -0.45 -16.06
N TYR A 280 13.32 -1.24 -16.99
CA TYR A 280 13.06 -2.67 -17.11
C TYR A 280 14.15 -3.49 -16.42
N TYR A 281 13.76 -4.27 -15.42
CA TYR A 281 14.63 -5.19 -14.70
C TYR A 281 14.43 -6.60 -15.25
N GLU A 282 15.40 -7.07 -16.03
CA GLU A 282 15.26 -8.28 -16.84
C GLU A 282 15.22 -9.58 -16.03
N GLY A 283 15.70 -9.55 -14.77
CA GLY A 283 15.60 -10.67 -13.83
C GLY A 283 14.20 -10.91 -13.27
N GLY A 284 13.22 -10.09 -13.66
CA GLY A 284 11.85 -10.20 -13.17
C GLY A 284 11.73 -9.79 -11.70
N ASP A 285 10.70 -10.30 -11.03
CA ASP A 285 10.49 -10.13 -9.60
C ASP A 285 10.99 -11.34 -8.78
N LEU A 286 11.27 -11.09 -7.49
CA LEU A 286 11.86 -12.07 -6.58
C LEU A 286 10.91 -13.23 -6.26
N GLU A 287 9.59 -13.02 -6.28
CA GLU A 287 8.63 -14.12 -6.07
C GLU A 287 8.71 -15.10 -7.24
N GLN A 288 8.66 -14.59 -8.47
CA GLN A 288 8.74 -15.39 -9.68
C GLN A 288 10.07 -16.13 -9.79
N ALA A 289 11.19 -15.46 -9.49
CA ALA A 289 12.52 -16.04 -9.53
C ALA A 289 12.76 -17.18 -8.51
N LEU A 290 11.92 -17.28 -7.48
CA LEU A 290 11.95 -18.33 -6.45
C LEU A 290 10.76 -19.31 -6.53
N ARG A 291 9.85 -19.13 -7.50
CA ARG A 291 8.57 -19.87 -7.56
C ARG A 291 8.75 -21.38 -7.70
N ASP A 292 9.65 -21.83 -8.57
CA ASP A 292 9.83 -23.26 -8.82
C ASP A 292 10.58 -23.94 -7.66
N HIS A 293 11.46 -23.21 -6.98
CA HIS A 293 12.09 -23.65 -5.73
C HIS A 293 11.06 -23.91 -4.63
N SER A 294 10.11 -22.99 -4.45
CA SER A 294 9.02 -23.13 -3.48
C SER A 294 8.25 -24.43 -3.68
N LYS A 295 7.82 -24.71 -4.92
CA LYS A 295 7.09 -25.94 -5.26
C LYS A 295 7.90 -27.19 -4.93
N ALA A 296 9.17 -27.23 -5.34
CA ALA A 296 10.05 -28.37 -5.09
C ALA A 296 10.30 -28.59 -3.58
N THR A 297 10.43 -27.50 -2.82
CA THR A 297 10.67 -27.55 -1.38
C THR A 297 9.42 -28.01 -0.63
N ILE A 298 8.23 -27.47 -0.95
CA ILE A 298 6.96 -27.86 -0.32
C ILE A 298 6.74 -29.37 -0.42
N CYS A 299 6.96 -29.97 -1.59
CA CYS A 299 6.81 -31.41 -1.79
C CYS A 299 7.72 -32.27 -0.88
N ARG A 300 8.80 -31.70 -0.34
CA ARG A 300 9.74 -32.41 0.55
C ARG A 300 9.55 -32.08 2.04
N LEU A 301 8.79 -31.04 2.38
CA LEU A 301 8.54 -30.61 3.75
C LEU A 301 7.24 -31.18 4.34
N GLU A 302 6.24 -31.47 3.49
CA GLU A 302 4.99 -32.08 3.93
C GLU A 302 5.21 -33.56 4.20
N ARG A 303 5.04 -33.98 5.47
CA ARG A 303 5.05 -35.39 5.82
C ARG A 303 3.87 -36.06 5.11
N LEU A 304 4.19 -36.98 4.21
CA LEU A 304 3.19 -37.74 3.47
C LEU A 304 2.28 -38.48 4.48
N GLY A 305 0.99 -38.57 4.12
CA GLY A 305 0.02 -39.30 4.95
C GLY A 305 0.45 -40.76 5.16
N PRO A 306 -0.06 -41.44 6.21
CA PRO A 306 0.29 -42.85 6.46
C PRO A 306 -0.03 -43.78 5.29
N ASP A 307 -0.97 -43.40 4.43
CA ASP A 307 -1.41 -44.15 3.25
C ASP A 307 -0.77 -43.67 1.94
N GLU A 308 0.04 -42.61 1.96
CA GLU A 308 0.68 -42.08 0.76
C GLU A 308 2.04 -42.77 0.53
N PRO A 309 2.28 -43.34 -0.67
CA PRO A 309 3.54 -44.02 -0.95
C PRO A 309 4.69 -43.00 -0.98
N VAL A 310 5.67 -43.20 -0.10
CA VAL A 310 6.93 -42.44 -0.14
C VAL A 310 7.66 -42.78 -1.45
N PRO A 311 8.04 -41.78 -2.28
CA PRO A 311 8.80 -42.04 -3.50
C PRO A 311 10.08 -42.85 -3.24
N SER A 312 10.46 -43.70 -4.20
CA SER A 312 11.68 -44.50 -4.08
C SER A 312 12.92 -43.60 -3.90
N GLY A 313 13.74 -43.91 -2.91
CA GLY A 313 14.95 -43.13 -2.57
C GLY A 313 14.70 -41.95 -1.63
N TRP A 314 13.45 -41.73 -1.19
CA TRP A 314 13.14 -40.70 -0.21
C TRP A 314 13.12 -41.26 1.22
N GLU A 315 13.74 -40.54 2.16
CA GLU A 315 13.83 -40.93 3.57
C GLU A 315 13.50 -39.75 4.47
N TRP A 316 12.65 -39.94 5.47
CA TRP A 316 12.30 -38.88 6.42
C TRP A 316 13.45 -38.62 7.40
N ASP A 317 13.87 -37.35 7.53
CA ASP A 317 14.87 -36.88 8.48
C ASP A 317 14.16 -36.18 9.67
N ASP A 318 14.07 -36.86 10.81
CA ASP A 318 13.49 -36.30 12.04
C ASP A 318 14.28 -35.11 12.62
N THR A 319 15.56 -34.99 12.26
CA THR A 319 16.33 -33.80 12.63
C THR A 319 15.83 -32.64 11.81
N HIS A 320 15.79 -32.71 10.48
CA HIS A 320 15.44 -31.55 9.65
C HIS A 320 13.94 -31.40 9.37
N LEU A 321 13.14 -32.37 9.82
CA LEU A 321 11.70 -32.49 9.58
C LEU A 321 11.35 -32.38 8.09
N CYS A 322 12.08 -33.12 7.26
CA CYS A 322 11.87 -33.15 5.81
C CYS A 322 12.30 -34.49 5.20
N TYR A 323 11.89 -34.74 3.97
CA TYR A 323 12.41 -35.86 3.19
C TYR A 323 13.78 -35.52 2.59
N ARG A 324 14.73 -36.42 2.81
CA ARG A 324 15.97 -36.54 2.02
C ARG A 324 15.69 -37.28 0.74
N GLU A 325 16.32 -36.88 -0.35
CA GLU A 325 16.33 -37.63 -1.60
C GLU A 325 17.72 -38.21 -1.83
N ASN A 326 17.83 -39.54 -1.88
CA ASN A 326 19.09 -40.26 -2.01
C ASN A 326 20.13 -39.86 -0.94
N GLY A 327 19.65 -39.61 0.28
CA GLY A 327 20.48 -39.18 1.42
C GLY A 327 20.77 -37.68 1.47
N GLU A 328 20.40 -36.90 0.46
CA GLU A 328 20.65 -35.45 0.40
C GLU A 328 19.45 -34.66 0.94
N LEU A 329 19.72 -33.61 1.71
CA LEU A 329 18.69 -32.68 2.16
C LEU A 329 18.15 -31.86 0.98
N PRO A 330 16.90 -31.37 1.04
CA PRO A 330 16.42 -30.38 0.10
C PRO A 330 17.38 -29.19 0.02
N GLU A 331 17.63 -28.70 -1.20
CA GLU A 331 18.30 -27.42 -1.37
C GLU A 331 17.49 -26.33 -0.66
N ILE A 332 18.16 -25.33 -0.10
CA ILE A 332 17.52 -24.15 0.49
C ILE A 332 18.20 -22.91 -0.05
N ILE A 333 17.53 -21.77 0.09
CA ILE A 333 18.12 -20.47 -0.24
C ILE A 333 19.41 -20.29 0.56
N SER A 334 20.52 -19.96 -0.12
CA SER A 334 21.78 -19.67 0.57
C SER A 334 21.58 -18.54 1.57
N GLU A 335 22.09 -18.72 2.79
CA GLU A 335 22.05 -17.69 3.81
C GLU A 335 22.71 -16.39 3.33
N ARG A 336 23.81 -16.47 2.57
CA ARG A 336 24.49 -15.30 2.01
C ARG A 336 23.64 -14.54 1.00
N LEU A 337 22.83 -15.25 0.21
CA LEU A 337 21.88 -14.66 -0.72
C LEU A 337 20.78 -13.92 0.03
N ILE A 338 20.25 -14.49 1.12
CA ILE A 338 19.27 -13.80 1.98
C ILE A 338 19.88 -12.50 2.52
N TRP A 339 21.09 -12.56 3.06
CA TRP A 339 21.80 -11.36 3.54
C TRP A 339 21.97 -10.30 2.43
N LYS A 340 22.25 -10.70 1.18
CA LYS A 340 22.33 -9.76 0.05
C LYS A 340 20.97 -9.12 -0.24
N ILE A 341 19.91 -9.91 -0.38
CA ILE A 341 18.55 -9.42 -0.64
C ILE A 341 18.15 -8.39 0.41
N ILE A 342 18.34 -8.71 1.68
CA ILE A 342 17.95 -7.82 2.78
C ILE A 342 18.83 -6.58 2.85
N SER A 343 20.14 -6.69 2.58
CA SER A 343 21.02 -5.51 2.55
C SER A 343 20.59 -4.50 1.49
N ASP A 344 20.19 -4.97 0.30
CA ASP A 344 19.70 -4.14 -0.79
C ASP A 344 18.35 -3.49 -0.44
N ILE A 345 17.41 -4.26 0.12
CA ILE A 345 16.11 -3.72 0.55
C ILE A 345 16.30 -2.69 1.67
N VAL A 346 17.17 -2.95 2.65
CA VAL A 346 17.50 -1.99 3.72
C VAL A 346 18.08 -0.72 3.12
N THR A 347 18.98 -0.82 2.14
CA THR A 347 19.55 0.35 1.44
C THR A 347 18.45 1.15 0.73
N GLY A 348 17.58 0.48 -0.03
CA GLY A 348 16.43 1.11 -0.68
C GLY A 348 15.51 1.83 0.31
N CYS A 349 15.18 1.18 1.43
CA CYS A 349 14.38 1.79 2.49
C CYS A 349 15.10 2.95 3.20
N GLN A 350 16.43 2.89 3.40
CA GLN A 350 17.19 4.03 3.93
C GLN A 350 17.03 5.24 3.01
N ILE A 351 17.10 5.04 1.70
CA ILE A 351 16.87 6.11 0.73
C ILE A 351 15.44 6.63 0.79
N LEU A 352 14.42 5.77 0.89
CA LEU A 352 13.02 6.21 1.02
C LEU A 352 12.79 7.05 2.29
N HIS A 353 13.35 6.66 3.43
CA HIS A 353 13.13 7.37 4.70
C HIS A 353 14.03 8.59 4.89
N TYR A 354 15.25 8.55 4.37
CA TYR A 354 16.29 9.54 4.67
C TYR A 354 16.84 10.29 3.45
N GLY A 355 16.42 9.92 2.23
CA GLY A 355 16.89 10.52 0.97
C GLY A 355 18.30 10.09 0.56
N GLN A 356 18.92 9.20 1.34
CA GLN A 356 20.28 8.69 1.13
C GLN A 356 20.52 7.41 1.96
N PRO A 357 21.42 6.53 1.51
CA PRO A 357 21.86 5.40 2.32
C PRO A 357 22.65 5.88 3.56
N SER A 358 22.74 5.02 4.57
CA SER A 358 23.68 5.24 5.68
C SER A 358 25.13 5.27 5.20
N GLN A 359 25.95 6.12 5.81
CA GLN A 359 27.38 6.25 5.51
C GLN A 359 28.19 6.18 6.80
N ASN A 360 29.22 5.34 6.83
CA ASN A 360 30.11 5.19 7.99
C ASN A 360 29.37 4.91 9.31
N GLY A 361 28.31 4.09 9.27
CA GLY A 361 27.51 3.77 10.44
C GLY A 361 26.62 4.91 10.94
N VAL A 362 26.43 5.97 10.15
CA VAL A 362 25.55 7.09 10.49
C VAL A 362 24.43 7.19 9.46
N GLN A 363 23.20 7.35 9.96
CA GLN A 363 22.03 7.66 9.14
C GLN A 363 21.62 9.11 9.39
N VAL A 364 21.62 9.91 8.33
CA VAL A 364 21.25 11.34 8.38
C VAL A 364 20.11 11.59 7.42
N LEU A 365 19.08 12.31 7.87
CA LEU A 365 18.01 12.79 6.99
C LEU A 365 18.59 13.88 6.07
N LYS A 366 18.52 13.65 4.76
CA LYS A 366 18.92 14.64 3.76
C LYS A 366 18.06 15.90 3.92
N PRO A 367 18.63 17.12 3.88
CA PRO A 367 17.86 18.35 3.98
C PRO A 367 16.72 18.39 2.94
N GLU A 368 15.55 18.89 3.35
CA GLU A 368 14.34 19.01 2.53
C GLU A 368 13.71 17.66 2.09
N TRP A 369 14.32 16.53 2.46
CA TRP A 369 13.73 15.22 2.19
C TRP A 369 12.47 15.01 3.01
N LYS A 370 11.44 14.46 2.35
CA LYS A 370 10.20 14.02 2.99
C LYS A 370 10.25 12.49 3.11
N PRO A 371 10.31 11.92 4.33
CA PRO A 371 10.34 10.47 4.50
C PRO A 371 9.16 9.79 3.78
N ILE A 372 9.46 8.77 3.00
CA ILE A 372 8.51 7.94 2.26
C ILE A 372 8.40 6.59 2.97
N THR A 373 7.20 6.18 3.34
CA THR A 373 6.92 4.80 3.79
C THR A 373 6.33 4.01 2.62
N HIS A 374 6.85 2.82 2.35
CA HIS A 374 6.47 2.04 1.16
C HIS A 374 5.07 1.41 1.28
N CYS A 375 4.72 0.92 2.48
CA CYS A 375 3.43 0.29 2.82
C CYS A 375 3.07 -1.02 2.12
N ASP A 376 3.77 -1.40 1.06
CA ASP A 376 3.51 -2.63 0.32
C ASP A 376 4.78 -3.37 -0.14
N LEU A 377 5.78 -3.47 0.74
CA LEU A 377 6.95 -4.31 0.49
C LEU A 377 6.56 -5.81 0.57
N LYS A 378 6.90 -6.55 -0.47
CA LYS A 378 6.64 -7.98 -0.68
C LYS A 378 7.51 -8.48 -1.84
N LEU A 379 7.69 -9.79 -1.97
CA LEU A 379 8.62 -10.41 -2.92
C LEU A 379 8.35 -10.01 -4.39
N ASP A 380 7.09 -9.93 -4.79
CA ASP A 380 6.66 -9.52 -6.14
C ASP A 380 6.85 -8.01 -6.42
N ASN A 381 7.20 -7.22 -5.40
CA ASN A 381 7.59 -5.81 -5.53
C ASN A 381 9.12 -5.60 -5.40
N ILE A 382 9.91 -6.68 -5.38
CA ILE A 382 11.38 -6.63 -5.42
C ILE A 382 11.84 -7.16 -6.78
N PHE A 383 12.30 -6.26 -7.64
CA PHE A 383 12.82 -6.59 -8.96
C PHE A 383 14.30 -6.97 -8.91
N ILE A 384 14.76 -7.69 -9.94
CA ILE A 384 16.12 -8.21 -10.01
C ILE A 384 16.84 -7.60 -11.22
N LEU A 385 17.92 -6.86 -10.96
CA LEU A 385 18.90 -6.46 -11.96
C LEU A 385 20.03 -7.49 -11.96
N PRO A 386 20.18 -8.31 -13.02
CA PRO A 386 21.27 -9.26 -13.12
C PRO A 386 22.63 -8.54 -13.15
N PRO A 387 23.73 -9.19 -12.72
CA PRO A 387 25.06 -8.59 -12.81
C PRO A 387 25.43 -8.29 -14.27
N GLU A 388 26.30 -7.32 -14.54
CA GLU A 388 26.66 -6.97 -15.93
C GLU A 388 27.29 -8.14 -16.70
N LYS A 389 28.08 -8.96 -16.00
CA LYS A 389 28.74 -10.12 -16.58
C LYS A 389 27.90 -11.37 -16.38
N GLU A 390 27.55 -12.03 -17.48
CA GLU A 390 27.04 -13.39 -17.39
C GLU A 390 28.13 -14.32 -16.86
N PRO A 391 27.80 -15.23 -15.92
CA PRO A 391 28.71 -16.29 -15.52
C PRO A 391 29.02 -17.14 -16.74
N ARG A 392 30.29 -17.55 -16.90
CA ARG A 392 30.59 -18.56 -17.93
C ARG A 392 29.97 -19.89 -17.50
N PHE A 393 29.64 -20.73 -18.48
CA PHE A 393 29.05 -22.04 -18.22
C PHE A 393 29.92 -22.85 -17.24
N GLY A 394 29.39 -23.15 -16.05
CA GLY A 394 30.07 -23.90 -15.01
C GLY A 394 30.90 -23.08 -14.02
N GLU A 395 30.96 -21.76 -14.14
CA GLU A 395 31.51 -20.86 -13.12
C GLU A 395 30.41 -20.44 -12.14
N ASP A 396 30.74 -20.39 -10.84
CA ASP A 396 29.88 -19.72 -9.86
C ASP A 396 29.74 -18.23 -10.23
N GLU A 397 28.57 -17.65 -10.00
CA GLU A 397 28.37 -16.22 -10.27
C GLU A 397 29.38 -15.41 -9.45
N SER A 398 30.26 -14.66 -10.12
CA SER A 398 31.26 -13.85 -9.41
C SER A 398 30.62 -12.71 -8.61
N GLU A 399 29.39 -12.33 -8.97
CA GLU A 399 28.68 -11.17 -8.47
C GLU A 399 27.20 -11.50 -8.26
N PHE A 400 26.63 -11.01 -7.15
CA PHE A 400 25.20 -11.13 -6.90
C PHE A 400 24.42 -10.16 -7.80
N PRO A 401 23.18 -10.48 -8.18
CA PRO A 401 22.28 -9.47 -8.74
C PRO A 401 22.01 -8.36 -7.73
N THR A 402 21.54 -7.23 -8.23
CA THR A 402 21.03 -6.11 -7.43
C THR A 402 19.52 -6.25 -7.30
N PHE A 403 19.03 -6.17 -6.06
CA PHE A 403 17.61 -6.21 -5.76
C PHE A 403 17.06 -4.80 -5.64
N VAL A 404 15.93 -4.56 -6.30
CA VAL A 404 15.40 -3.22 -6.56
C VAL A 404 13.95 -3.14 -6.09
N ILE A 405 13.68 -2.26 -5.13
CA ILE A 405 12.32 -2.02 -4.66
C ILE A 405 11.54 -1.26 -5.74
N GLY A 406 10.31 -1.71 -6.03
CA GLY A 406 9.37 -0.95 -6.85
C GLY A 406 7.92 -1.06 -6.40
N ASP A 407 7.00 -0.64 -7.27
CA ASP A 407 5.57 -0.44 -6.97
C ASP A 407 5.29 0.53 -5.81
N LEU A 408 5.53 1.82 -6.08
CA LEU A 408 5.25 2.92 -5.14
C LEU A 408 3.76 3.32 -5.12
N GLY A 409 2.87 2.46 -5.62
CA GLY A 409 1.43 2.72 -5.70
C GLY A 409 0.81 3.02 -4.34
N ASN A 410 1.27 2.34 -3.29
CA ASN A 410 0.81 2.49 -1.90
C ASN A 410 1.72 3.34 -1.02
N ALA A 411 2.88 3.75 -1.54
CA ALA A 411 3.85 4.53 -0.80
C ALA A 411 3.32 5.94 -0.49
N PHE A 412 3.71 6.50 0.66
CA PHE A 412 3.29 7.84 1.06
C PHE A 412 4.33 8.59 1.88
N THR A 413 4.29 9.92 1.81
CA THR A 413 4.94 10.81 2.76
C THR A 413 3.95 11.22 3.85
N ALA A 414 4.39 11.31 5.10
CA ALA A 414 3.58 11.91 6.16
C ALA A 414 3.10 13.30 5.71
N MET A 415 1.81 13.60 5.92
CA MET A 415 1.31 14.94 5.62
C MET A 415 1.88 15.92 6.65
N GLU A 416 2.31 17.10 6.19
CA GLU A 416 2.72 18.20 7.08
C GLU A 416 1.50 18.64 7.90
N HIS A 417 1.30 18.00 9.04
CA HIS A 417 0.29 18.42 9.99
C HIS A 417 0.89 19.51 10.87
N THR A 418 0.18 20.62 11.03
CA THR A 418 0.55 21.69 11.98
C THR A 418 0.39 21.25 13.44
N ASP A 419 -0.25 20.10 13.69
CA ASP A 419 -0.43 19.54 15.02
C ASP A 419 0.40 18.25 15.18
N PRO A 420 1.49 18.26 15.95
CA PRO A 420 2.33 17.08 16.21
C PRO A 420 1.61 15.97 16.98
N LEU A 421 0.44 16.23 17.59
CA LEU A 421 -0.41 15.23 18.22
C LEU A 421 -1.38 14.56 17.22
N SER A 422 -1.58 15.15 16.04
CA SER A 422 -2.44 14.61 14.97
C SER A 422 -1.74 13.58 14.10
N SER A 423 -0.78 12.82 14.66
CA SER A 423 -0.17 11.63 14.03
C SER A 423 -1.18 10.48 13.82
N GLU A 424 -2.45 10.81 13.58
CA GLU A 424 -3.39 9.90 12.98
C GLU A 424 -2.75 9.43 11.67
N ASN A 425 -2.24 8.18 11.69
CA ASN A 425 -2.13 7.37 10.50
C ASN A 425 -3.29 7.75 9.63
N PRO A 426 -3.07 8.26 8.41
CA PRO A 426 -4.19 8.70 7.61
C PRO A 426 -5.11 7.49 7.53
N HIS A 427 -6.33 7.60 8.07
CA HIS A 427 -7.22 6.47 8.37
C HIS A 427 -7.40 5.56 7.14
N GLU A 428 -7.10 6.10 5.95
CA GLU A 428 -7.12 5.49 4.65
C GLU A 428 -6.00 4.48 4.37
N TYR A 429 -4.86 4.54 5.08
CA TYR A 429 -3.78 3.54 4.98
C TYR A 429 -3.98 2.37 5.93
N VAL A 430 -4.93 2.49 6.87
CA VAL A 430 -5.26 1.41 7.80
C VAL A 430 -6.28 0.49 7.15
N MET A 431 -5.87 -0.72 6.80
CA MET A 431 -6.73 -1.70 6.16
C MET A 431 -7.73 -2.30 7.15
N ARG A 432 -9.01 -2.36 6.77
CA ARG A 432 -10.07 -3.05 7.53
C ARG A 432 -10.05 -4.57 7.36
N ILE A 433 -8.88 -5.14 7.15
CA ILE A 433 -8.66 -6.55 6.91
C ILE A 433 -7.49 -6.97 7.80
N ARG A 434 -7.63 -8.11 8.48
CA ARG A 434 -6.49 -8.75 9.11
C ARG A 434 -5.71 -9.46 8.01
N PHE A 435 -4.51 -8.96 7.73
CA PHE A 435 -3.59 -9.56 6.76
C PHE A 435 -2.25 -9.73 7.46
N GLU A 436 -1.83 -10.97 7.65
CA GLU A 436 -0.71 -11.35 8.52
C GLU A 436 0.64 -10.77 8.06
N ARG A 437 0.81 -10.54 6.75
CA ARG A 437 1.98 -9.84 6.20
C ARG A 437 2.11 -8.39 6.68
N LEU A 438 1.00 -7.70 6.94
CA LEU A 438 1.03 -6.27 7.24
C LEU A 438 1.41 -6.01 8.70
N PRO A 439 2.08 -4.89 9.00
CA PRO A 439 2.31 -4.49 10.38
C PRO A 439 1.00 -4.18 11.13
N PRO A 440 0.97 -4.38 12.45
CA PRO A 440 -0.19 -4.08 13.30
C PRO A 440 -0.76 -2.67 13.13
N GLU A 441 0.09 -1.67 12.94
CA GLU A 441 -0.31 -0.27 12.77
C GLU A 441 -0.94 0.03 11.40
N LEU A 442 -0.70 -0.81 10.38
CA LEU A 442 -1.41 -0.76 9.09
C LEU A 442 -2.77 -1.48 9.11
N GLN A 443 -3.15 -2.08 10.24
CA GLN A 443 -4.36 -2.89 10.35
C GLN A 443 -5.39 -2.29 11.32
N PHE A 444 -6.63 -2.22 10.84
CA PHE A 444 -7.78 -1.80 11.64
C PHE A 444 -8.15 -3.00 12.51
N LEU A 445 -7.66 -3.03 13.76
CA LEU A 445 -8.15 -4.01 14.72
C LEU A 445 -9.62 -3.67 15.01
N MET A 446 -10.52 -4.47 14.46
CA MET A 446 -11.98 -4.31 14.47
C MET A 446 -12.62 -4.46 15.87
N MET A 447 -11.87 -4.42 16.96
CA MET A 447 -12.36 -4.81 18.29
C MET A 447 -12.07 -3.71 19.30
N GLY A 448 -12.98 -3.52 20.25
CA GLY A 448 -13.03 -2.42 21.19
C GLY A 448 -11.94 -2.47 22.28
N ASP A 449 -10.68 -2.52 21.86
CA ASP A 449 -9.53 -2.32 22.74
C ASP A 449 -9.52 -0.85 23.16
N ALA A 450 -10.23 -0.57 24.26
CA ALA A 450 -10.10 0.66 25.03
C ALA A 450 -8.66 0.90 25.53
N GLU A 451 -7.80 -0.12 25.42
CA GLU A 451 -6.38 -0.10 25.80
C GLU A 451 -5.42 0.13 24.64
N ARG A 452 -5.89 0.45 23.42
CA ARG A 452 -4.95 0.84 22.37
C ARG A 452 -4.16 2.06 22.87
N PRO A 453 -2.82 1.99 23.04
CA PRO A 453 -2.02 3.20 23.05
C PRO A 453 -2.37 3.95 21.75
N GLY A 454 -2.35 5.29 21.79
CA GLY A 454 -2.82 6.15 20.71
C GLY A 454 -2.31 5.77 19.31
N PRO A 455 -2.84 6.40 18.24
CA PRO A 455 -2.49 6.03 16.86
C PRO A 455 -0.97 5.88 16.70
N VAL A 456 -0.53 4.66 16.37
CA VAL A 456 0.89 4.33 16.24
C VAL A 456 1.33 4.70 14.83
N PRO A 457 2.26 5.65 14.63
CA PRO A 457 2.60 6.16 13.30
C PRO A 457 3.05 5.06 12.32
N ILE A 458 2.50 5.08 11.10
CA ILE A 458 3.01 4.34 9.95
C ILE A 458 4.23 5.12 9.45
N ALA A 459 5.41 4.50 9.60
CA ALA A 459 6.70 5.13 9.34
C ALA A 459 7.75 4.05 9.03
N GLU A 460 9.04 4.36 9.21
CA GLU A 460 10.18 3.44 9.04
C GLU A 460 9.93 2.06 9.66
N LYS A 461 9.42 2.02 10.89
CA LYS A 461 9.18 0.77 11.62
C LYS A 461 8.12 -0.12 10.95
N SER A 462 7.21 0.46 10.18
CA SER A 462 6.23 -0.29 9.38
C SER A 462 6.90 -0.98 8.19
N ASP A 463 7.85 -0.31 7.51
CA ASP A 463 8.64 -0.93 6.46
C ASP A 463 9.58 -2.00 7.04
N VAL A 464 10.17 -1.77 8.22
CA VAL A 464 10.98 -2.80 8.93
C VAL A 464 10.18 -4.08 9.17
N TRP A 465 8.90 -3.98 9.55
CA TRP A 465 8.04 -5.16 9.66
C TRP A 465 7.88 -5.87 8.32
N LEU A 466 7.64 -5.13 7.24
CA LEU A 466 7.48 -5.73 5.91
C LEU A 466 8.77 -6.39 5.42
N ILE A 467 9.95 -5.83 5.75
CA ILE A 467 11.25 -6.48 5.55
C ILE A 467 11.32 -7.77 6.37
N GLY A 468 10.89 -7.75 7.63
CA GLY A 468 10.74 -8.94 8.47
C GLY A 468 9.83 -10.01 7.85
N SER A 469 8.75 -9.61 7.19
CA SER A 469 7.88 -10.54 6.48
C SER A 469 8.57 -11.14 5.25
N ILE A 470 9.37 -10.37 4.51
CA ILE A 470 10.19 -10.90 3.40
C ILE A 470 11.21 -11.89 3.94
N LEU A 471 11.93 -11.55 5.01
CA LEU A 471 12.85 -12.44 5.73
C LEU A 471 12.16 -13.76 6.11
N TYR A 472 10.97 -13.69 6.70
CA TYR A 472 10.19 -14.87 7.07
C TYR A 472 9.86 -15.76 5.86
N TYR A 473 9.49 -15.17 4.72
CA TYR A 473 9.27 -15.95 3.49
C TYR A 473 10.55 -16.60 2.98
N LEU A 474 11.69 -15.90 3.01
CA LEU A 474 12.97 -16.45 2.59
C LEU A 474 13.44 -17.58 3.52
N LEU A 475 13.33 -17.40 4.83
CA LEU A 475 13.64 -18.42 5.83
C LEU A 475 12.73 -19.65 5.69
N SER A 476 11.44 -19.44 5.42
CA SER A 476 10.52 -20.53 5.12
C SER A 476 10.76 -21.18 3.75
N ASN A 477 11.69 -20.70 2.92
CA ASN A 477 11.87 -21.15 1.54
C ASN A 477 10.56 -21.06 0.73
N LEU A 478 9.75 -20.03 1.03
CA LEU A 478 8.46 -19.74 0.41
C LEU A 478 7.43 -20.87 0.58
N THR A 479 7.57 -21.75 1.57
CA THR A 479 6.66 -22.90 1.75
C THR A 479 5.36 -22.55 2.48
N ARG A 480 5.31 -21.41 3.17
CA ARG A 480 4.09 -20.92 3.80
C ARG A 480 3.30 -20.05 2.82
N ASN A 481 2.13 -20.53 2.41
CA ASN A 481 1.22 -20.00 1.36
C ASN A 481 0.69 -18.57 1.59
N GLY A 482 1.56 -17.56 1.64
CA GLY A 482 1.13 -16.16 1.72
C GLY A 482 0.45 -15.76 3.04
N GLN A 483 0.37 -16.68 4.01
CA GLN A 483 -0.20 -16.42 5.33
C GLN A 483 0.70 -15.55 6.20
N GLY A 484 1.85 -15.07 5.72
CA GLY A 484 2.73 -14.20 6.50
C GLY A 484 3.20 -14.84 7.81
N PRO A 485 3.86 -14.06 8.67
CA PRO A 485 4.18 -14.51 10.01
C PRO A 485 2.89 -14.59 10.82
N CYS A 486 2.42 -15.82 11.10
CA CYS A 486 1.28 -16.05 11.98
C CYS A 486 1.55 -15.34 13.33
N ARG A 487 0.64 -14.43 13.70
CA ARG A 487 0.92 -13.39 14.69
C ARG A 487 1.26 -13.94 16.08
N PHE A 488 2.18 -13.23 16.73
CA PHE A 488 2.23 -13.07 18.17
C PHE A 488 1.15 -12.11 18.65
N VAL A 489 -0.01 -12.63 19.03
CA VAL A 489 -0.94 -11.82 19.81
C VAL A 489 -0.67 -12.15 21.28
N PRO A 490 -0.32 -11.16 22.14
CA PRO A 490 -0.28 -11.38 23.58
C PRO A 490 -1.61 -12.00 24.01
N ASN A 491 -1.56 -13.08 24.79
CA ASN A 491 -2.68 -13.90 25.30
C ASN A 491 -3.93 -13.08 25.63
N THR A 492 -4.75 -12.78 24.61
CA THR A 492 -6.11 -12.29 24.79
C THR A 492 -6.98 -13.47 24.41
N GLU A 493 -7.66 -14.02 25.40
CA GLU A 493 -8.41 -15.29 25.37
C GLU A 493 -9.54 -15.37 24.31
N PHE A 494 -9.69 -14.38 23.42
CA PHE A 494 -10.93 -14.15 22.70
C PHE A 494 -10.91 -14.33 21.17
N ASP A 495 -9.81 -14.76 20.55
CA ASP A 495 -9.80 -14.87 19.08
C ASP A 495 -8.88 -15.98 18.51
N TYR A 496 -8.51 -16.97 19.33
CA TYR A 496 -7.77 -18.14 18.84
C TYR A 496 -8.62 -18.98 17.87
N ASP A 497 -9.93 -19.16 18.13
CA ASP A 497 -10.77 -20.09 17.36
C ASP A 497 -11.05 -19.69 15.90
N PHE A 498 -10.99 -18.39 15.56
CA PHE A 498 -11.30 -17.95 14.19
C PHE A 498 -10.14 -18.17 13.21
N PHE A 499 -8.91 -18.28 13.71
CA PHE A 499 -7.69 -18.51 12.91
C PHE A 499 -7.05 -19.88 13.21
N ALA A 500 -7.25 -20.46 14.40
CA ALA A 500 -6.78 -21.81 14.76
C ALA A 500 -7.60 -22.95 14.13
N GLY A 501 -8.39 -22.65 13.09
CA GLY A 501 -9.09 -23.64 12.28
C GLY A 501 -8.17 -24.46 11.37
N ARG A 502 -7.11 -25.07 11.92
CA ARG A 502 -6.69 -26.47 11.69
C ARG A 502 -5.35 -26.86 12.30
N ASN A 503 -4.48 -25.94 12.74
CA ASN A 503 -3.32 -26.24 13.57
C ASN A 503 -3.05 -25.01 14.45
N GLY A 504 -3.06 -25.18 15.77
CA GLY A 504 -2.85 -24.10 16.75
C GLY A 504 -1.39 -23.64 16.79
N ASP A 505 -0.95 -22.94 15.74
CA ASP A 505 0.45 -22.53 15.59
C ASP A 505 0.81 -21.32 16.44
N LEU A 506 1.90 -21.52 17.17
CA LEU A 506 2.55 -20.65 18.16
C LEU A 506 3.32 -19.52 17.48
N GLY A 507 3.12 -18.29 17.96
CA GLY A 507 3.93 -17.13 17.58
C GLY A 507 5.32 -17.17 18.26
N PRO A 508 6.39 -16.66 17.61
CA PRO A 508 7.79 -16.83 18.04
C PRO A 508 8.28 -16.24 19.39
N THR A 509 7.74 -16.56 20.58
CA THR A 509 8.00 -15.96 21.94
C THR A 509 9.03 -14.81 22.08
N HIS A 510 8.58 -13.60 22.45
CA HIS A 510 9.42 -12.40 22.64
C HIS A 510 10.29 -12.43 23.92
N ASP A 511 10.16 -13.44 24.79
CA ASP A 511 10.78 -13.44 26.11
C ASP A 511 12.21 -13.98 26.09
N GLY A 512 13.11 -13.34 25.33
CA GLY A 512 14.55 -13.64 25.35
C GLY A 512 14.88 -15.11 25.12
N ALA A 513 13.98 -15.86 24.50
CA ALA A 513 14.14 -17.28 24.25
C ALA A 513 15.27 -17.45 23.25
N LEU A 514 16.15 -18.41 23.51
CA LEU A 514 17.29 -18.76 22.64
C LEU A 514 16.90 -19.10 21.19
N ASN A 515 15.60 -19.33 20.93
CA ASN A 515 15.08 -19.57 19.61
C ASN A 515 13.69 -18.93 19.45
N PRO A 516 13.56 -17.84 18.66
CA PRO A 516 12.26 -17.21 18.48
C PRO A 516 11.28 -18.17 17.81
N PHE A 517 11.69 -18.92 16.78
CA PHE A 517 10.77 -19.74 15.96
C PHE A 517 10.57 -21.14 16.54
N GLN A 518 9.71 -21.23 17.55
CA GLN A 518 9.27 -22.49 18.18
C GLN A 518 7.75 -22.66 18.07
N PRO A 519 7.25 -23.90 17.96
CA PRO A 519 8.00 -25.15 17.99
C PRO A 519 8.58 -25.46 16.60
N ARG A 520 9.63 -26.29 16.57
CA ARG A 520 10.42 -26.58 15.37
C ARG A 520 9.59 -27.12 14.20
N GLU A 521 8.53 -27.86 14.51
CA GLU A 521 7.60 -28.46 13.57
C GLU A 521 6.89 -27.41 12.70
N CYS A 522 6.69 -26.20 13.23
CA CYS A 522 6.10 -25.08 12.52
C CYS A 522 7.13 -24.37 11.61
N PHE A 523 8.42 -24.47 11.92
CA PHE A 523 9.48 -23.66 11.28
C PHE A 523 10.64 -24.53 10.77
N GLN A 524 10.32 -25.64 10.11
CA GLN A 524 11.25 -26.71 9.74
C GLN A 524 12.55 -26.20 9.08
N THR A 525 12.45 -25.26 8.14
CA THR A 525 13.59 -24.69 7.41
C THR A 525 14.38 -23.65 8.19
N PHE A 526 13.80 -23.01 9.21
CA PHE A 526 14.45 -21.91 9.95
C PHE A 526 15.71 -22.38 10.67
N HIS A 527 15.67 -23.60 11.21
CA HIS A 527 16.79 -24.20 11.94
C HIS A 527 18.02 -24.53 11.08
N ARG A 528 17.93 -24.33 9.76
CA ARG A 528 19.06 -24.47 8.84
C ARG A 528 19.84 -23.17 8.63
N TYR A 529 19.37 -22.07 9.21
CA TYR A 529 20.01 -20.76 9.15
C TYR A 529 20.62 -20.38 10.50
N SER A 530 21.57 -19.45 10.48
CA SER A 530 22.17 -18.92 11.69
C SER A 530 21.13 -18.35 12.69
N PRO A 531 21.37 -18.47 14.00
CA PRO A 531 20.53 -17.82 15.02
C PRO A 531 20.43 -16.30 14.82
N GLU A 532 21.47 -15.66 14.30
CA GLU A 532 21.51 -14.22 14.04
C GLU A 532 20.51 -13.80 12.97
N LEU A 533 20.40 -14.56 11.86
CA LEU A 533 19.42 -14.28 10.82
C LEU A 533 17.98 -14.52 11.30
N GLN A 534 17.77 -15.59 12.09
CA GLN A 534 16.48 -15.86 12.74
C GLN A 534 16.10 -14.71 13.70
N GLN A 535 17.04 -14.27 14.54
CA GLN A 535 16.80 -13.19 15.49
C GLN A 535 16.50 -11.86 14.79
N LEU A 536 17.18 -11.57 13.67
CA LEU A 536 16.86 -10.40 12.85
C LEU A 536 15.41 -10.46 12.36
N ALA A 537 14.99 -11.58 11.75
CA ALA A 537 13.62 -11.75 11.28
C ALA A 537 12.59 -11.59 12.41
N ALA A 538 12.83 -12.20 13.57
CA ALA A 538 11.97 -12.09 14.73
C ALA A 538 11.88 -10.63 15.24
N SER A 539 13.02 -9.93 15.36
CA SER A 539 13.06 -8.54 15.83
C SER A 539 12.32 -7.57 14.90
N CYS A 540 12.37 -7.78 13.58
CA CYS A 540 11.59 -7.01 12.62
C CYS A 540 10.08 -7.23 12.79
N LEU A 541 9.69 -8.44 13.18
CA LEU A 541 8.30 -8.87 13.38
C LEU A 541 7.79 -8.65 14.80
N THR A 542 8.50 -7.89 15.63
CA THR A 542 8.03 -7.51 16.96
C THR A 542 6.77 -6.63 16.85
N TRP A 543 5.73 -6.99 17.63
CA TRP A 543 4.42 -6.33 17.56
C TRP A 543 4.51 -4.81 17.77
N LYS A 544 5.22 -4.37 18.81
CA LYS A 544 5.37 -2.95 19.13
C LYS A 544 6.42 -2.30 18.22
N PRO A 545 6.05 -1.26 17.44
CA PRO A 545 6.99 -0.67 16.46
C PRO A 545 8.30 -0.14 17.04
N HIS A 546 8.30 0.39 18.27
CA HIS A 546 9.49 0.94 18.90
C HIS A 546 10.49 -0.13 19.37
N GLU A 547 10.07 -1.39 19.50
CA GLU A 547 10.95 -2.53 19.84
C GLU A 547 11.59 -3.17 18.59
N ARG A 548 11.12 -2.81 17.38
CA ARG A 548 11.74 -3.26 16.11
C ARG A 548 13.06 -2.52 15.88
N PRO A 549 14.06 -3.12 15.22
CA PRO A 549 15.30 -2.42 14.86
C PRO A 549 15.01 -1.26 13.90
N SER A 550 15.89 -0.26 13.87
CA SER A 550 15.96 0.76 12.84
C SER A 550 16.67 0.19 11.60
N LEU A 551 16.51 0.84 10.46
CA LEU A 551 17.23 0.50 9.24
C LEU A 551 18.75 0.58 9.42
N LEU A 552 19.24 1.50 10.26
CA LEU A 552 20.67 1.61 10.59
C LEU A 552 21.15 0.43 11.46
N GLU A 553 20.37 0.04 12.46
CA GLU A 553 20.67 -1.14 13.27
C GLU A 553 20.67 -2.41 12.42
N MET A 554 19.71 -2.55 11.50
CA MET A 554 19.68 -3.66 10.53
C MET A 554 20.95 -3.71 9.68
N ARG A 555 21.36 -2.57 9.09
CA ARG A 555 22.60 -2.48 8.31
C ARG A 555 23.81 -2.89 9.15
N THR A 556 23.91 -2.37 10.36
CA THR A 556 25.02 -2.69 11.28
C THR A 556 25.06 -4.18 11.64
N MET A 557 23.91 -4.80 11.87
CA MET A 557 23.81 -6.24 12.13
C MET A 557 24.25 -7.08 10.92
N ILE A 558 23.82 -6.71 9.71
CA ILE A 558 24.23 -7.40 8.46
C ILE A 558 25.74 -7.30 8.27
N ASP A 559 26.29 -6.08 8.34
CA ASP A 559 27.71 -5.83 8.10
C ASP A 559 28.59 -6.55 9.14
N SER A 560 28.20 -6.51 10.42
CA SER A 560 28.89 -7.21 11.50
C SER A 560 28.85 -8.73 11.34
N PHE A 561 27.69 -9.29 10.96
CA PHE A 561 27.55 -10.72 10.71
C PHE A 561 28.46 -11.17 9.56
N LEU A 562 28.43 -10.49 8.42
CA LEU A 562 29.26 -10.84 7.27
C LEU A 562 30.76 -10.65 7.56
N ALA A 563 31.14 -9.62 8.32
CA ALA A 563 32.53 -9.42 8.73
C ALA A 563 33.04 -10.53 9.67
N SER A 564 32.20 -11.03 10.57
CA SER A 564 32.55 -12.11 11.51
C SER A 564 32.45 -13.51 10.93
N ARG A 565 31.76 -13.69 9.79
CA ARG A 565 31.53 -14.96 9.09
C ARG A 565 32.07 -14.92 7.66
N PRO A 566 33.41 -14.92 7.47
CA PRO A 566 34.01 -14.87 6.14
C PRO A 566 33.63 -16.07 5.26
N ASP A 567 33.29 -17.22 5.86
CA ASP A 567 32.73 -18.40 5.19
C ASP A 567 31.41 -18.08 4.49
N VAL A 568 30.48 -17.44 5.20
CA VAL A 568 29.20 -17.01 4.63
C VAL A 568 29.42 -15.85 3.68
N ALA A 569 30.24 -14.87 4.04
CA ALA A 569 30.52 -13.70 3.21
C ALA A 569 31.15 -14.05 1.85
N ALA A 570 31.93 -15.13 1.77
CA ALA A 570 32.55 -15.64 0.55
C ALA A 570 31.62 -16.55 -0.28
N ASP A 571 30.50 -17.03 0.27
CA ASP A 571 29.52 -17.82 -0.50
C ASP A 571 28.96 -16.97 -1.65
N ARG A 572 28.98 -17.53 -2.86
CA ARG A 572 28.47 -16.88 -4.08
C ARG A 572 27.34 -17.65 -4.73
N ARG A 573 26.84 -18.70 -4.06
CA ARG A 573 25.70 -19.45 -4.55
C ARG A 573 24.46 -18.57 -4.55
N ILE A 574 23.95 -18.29 -5.75
CA ILE A 574 22.65 -17.65 -5.94
C ILE A 574 21.52 -18.66 -6.02
N ARG A 575 21.83 -19.95 -6.20
CA ARG A 575 20.80 -20.98 -6.21
C ARG A 575 20.07 -20.99 -4.87
N PRO A 576 18.74 -21.19 -4.89
CA PRO A 576 17.91 -21.63 -6.00
C PRO A 576 17.27 -20.49 -6.82
N LEU A 577 17.75 -19.25 -6.67
CA LEU A 577 17.27 -18.09 -7.44
C LEU A 577 17.54 -18.31 -8.92
N VAL A 578 16.47 -18.29 -9.73
CA VAL A 578 16.57 -18.33 -11.19
C VAL A 578 16.46 -16.91 -11.71
N VAL A 579 17.60 -16.31 -12.02
CA VAL A 579 17.66 -14.98 -12.62
C VAL A 579 17.56 -15.12 -14.13
N GLU A 580 16.35 -14.92 -14.68
CA GLU A 580 16.16 -14.90 -16.12
C GLU A 580 16.87 -13.68 -16.73
N ARG A 581 17.40 -13.83 -17.94
CA ARG A 581 17.90 -12.71 -18.74
C ARG A 581 17.13 -12.65 -20.04
N GLU A 582 16.71 -11.46 -20.40
CA GLU A 582 15.99 -11.22 -21.65
C GLU A 582 16.99 -11.28 -22.81
N LYS A 583 17.08 -12.44 -23.48
CA LYS A 583 18.01 -12.67 -24.59
C LYS A 583 17.45 -12.22 -25.94
N VAL A 584 16.13 -12.32 -26.13
CA VAL A 584 15.50 -12.05 -27.43
C VAL A 584 15.42 -10.54 -27.67
N PHE A 585 15.12 -9.79 -26.61
CA PHE A 585 14.95 -8.35 -26.67
C PHE A 585 16.00 -7.59 -25.85
N ALA A 586 17.24 -8.09 -25.83
CA ALA A 586 18.37 -7.39 -25.22
C ALA A 586 18.71 -6.11 -26.00
N VAL A 587 19.27 -5.11 -25.30
CA VAL A 587 19.85 -3.93 -25.96
C VAL A 587 20.94 -4.37 -26.94
N GLY A 588 20.92 -3.80 -28.14
CA GLY A 588 21.77 -4.16 -29.28
C GLY A 588 21.19 -5.26 -30.18
N GLN A 589 20.12 -5.95 -29.78
CA GLN A 589 19.47 -6.96 -30.62
C GLN A 589 18.47 -6.34 -31.59
N TYR A 590 18.24 -7.01 -32.72
CA TYR A 590 17.22 -6.60 -33.69
C TYR A 590 15.83 -6.87 -33.14
N PHE A 591 14.95 -5.85 -33.15
CA PHE A 591 13.57 -6.03 -32.69
C PHE A 591 12.76 -6.90 -33.66
N GLN A 592 12.33 -8.08 -33.21
CA GLN A 592 11.43 -8.96 -33.96
C GLN A 592 10.05 -8.95 -33.31
N LYS A 593 9.03 -8.58 -34.09
CA LYS A 593 7.65 -8.63 -33.61
C LYS A 593 7.25 -10.09 -33.41
N GLN A 594 6.80 -10.43 -32.20
CA GLN A 594 6.25 -11.76 -31.86
C GLN A 594 4.88 -12.00 -32.50
#